data_AF-A0A0R1NU87-F1
#
_entry.id   AF-A0A0R1NU87-F1
#
_cell.length_a   1.000
_cell.length_b   1.000
_cell.length_c   1.000
_cell.angle_alpha   90.00
_cell.angle_beta   90.00
_cell.angle_gamma   90.00
#
_symmetry.space_group_name_H-M   'P 1'
#
loop_
_entity.id
_entity.type
_entity.pdbx_description
1 polymer ?
#
loop_
_entity_poly.entity_id
_entity_poly.type
_entity_poly.pdbx_seq_one_letter_code
_entity_poly.pdbx_strand_id
1 'polypeptide(L)'
;MGKKAHLHSLDLSKLCLNHIKHHLTSYHPTYPSIYMIIALKNARFKAAILDANQGLIAVPQTPKQLLRKMVQQFETMSQWEMRQIALYKGIKEYIPYVYGGLSFSPLKTTADGRQNWIATPKIEGMQDHTNLHQIKVWFEGEPSVPVIIPTTQNFLFERKKKAHILQRVHESVLEQRAMAFSTAFQDPYQRYKYSSFREDPLALDKFLTRARMQLAFSYAEFDYTE
;
A
#
# COMPACT_ATOMS: atom_id res chain seq x y z
N MET A 1 7.86 -21.44 33.30
CA MET A 1 6.90 -20.37 32.92
C MET A 1 7.65 -19.05 32.77
N GLY A 2 7.87 -18.59 31.53
CA GLY A 2 8.63 -17.36 31.27
C GLY A 2 7.81 -16.10 31.53
N LYS A 3 8.35 -15.18 32.33
CA LYS A 3 7.74 -13.85 32.57
C LYS A 3 7.53 -13.13 31.24
N LYS A 4 6.28 -12.86 30.87
CA LYS A 4 5.94 -11.96 29.75
C LYS A 4 6.50 -10.57 30.07
N ALA A 5 7.53 -10.13 29.36
CA ALA A 5 8.30 -8.91 29.64
C ALA A 5 7.55 -7.57 29.44
N HIS A 6 6.23 -7.58 29.16
CA HIS A 6 5.47 -6.40 28.74
C HIS A 6 4.08 -6.34 29.37
N LEU A 7 3.97 -6.36 30.70
CA LEU A 7 2.68 -6.19 31.38
C LEU A 7 2.13 -4.75 31.33
N HIS A 8 2.95 -3.74 30.95
CA HIS A 8 2.54 -2.33 31.00
C HIS A 8 2.85 -1.48 29.75
N SER A 9 3.83 -1.86 28.91
CA SER A 9 4.14 -1.15 27.65
C SER A 9 5.12 -1.94 26.79
N LEU A 10 5.08 -1.75 25.48
CA LEU A 10 6.07 -2.27 24.52
C LEU A 10 7.03 -1.16 24.07
N ASP A 11 8.29 -1.20 24.50
CA ASP A 11 9.31 -0.22 24.09
C ASP A 11 10.12 -0.71 22.89
N LEU A 12 9.95 -0.06 21.74
CA LEU A 12 10.64 -0.42 20.50
C LEU A 12 12.15 -0.20 20.55
N SER A 13 12.61 0.75 21.38
CA SER A 13 14.05 1.01 21.53
C SER A 13 14.78 -0.11 22.27
N LYS A 14 14.04 -0.89 23.07
CA LYS A 14 14.54 -2.01 23.88
C LYS A 14 14.13 -3.37 23.31
N LEU A 15 13.63 -3.40 22.09
CA LEU A 15 13.12 -4.63 21.50
C LEU A 15 14.27 -5.57 21.11
N CYS A 16 14.38 -6.67 21.84
CA CYS A 16 15.31 -7.77 21.58
C CYS A 16 14.57 -8.97 21.00
N LEU A 17 15.28 -9.85 20.27
CA LEU A 17 14.69 -11.05 19.68
C LEU A 17 13.97 -11.91 20.73
N ASN A 18 14.57 -12.09 21.91
CA ASN A 18 13.99 -12.89 23.00
C ASN A 18 12.58 -12.43 23.45
N HIS A 19 12.15 -11.23 23.07
CA HIS A 19 10.81 -10.70 23.37
C HIS A 19 9.77 -11.05 22.29
N ILE A 20 10.17 -11.76 21.24
CA ILE A 20 9.40 -11.92 20.00
C ILE A 20 9.15 -13.40 19.72
N LYS A 21 7.95 -13.75 19.25
CA LYS A 21 7.66 -15.12 18.82
C LYS A 21 8.47 -15.47 17.56
N HIS A 22 9.16 -16.60 17.57
CA HIS A 22 10.05 -17.04 16.48
C HIS A 22 9.60 -18.32 15.75
N HIS A 23 8.50 -18.93 16.17
CA HIS A 23 8.12 -20.29 15.74
C HIS A 23 7.52 -20.36 14.32
N LEU A 24 7.32 -19.23 13.64
CA LEU A 24 6.75 -19.20 12.30
C LEU A 24 7.85 -19.29 11.24
N THR A 25 7.92 -20.42 10.55
CA THR A 25 8.81 -20.67 9.40
C THR A 25 8.32 -19.97 8.13
N SER A 26 7.00 -19.82 7.98
CA SER A 26 6.36 -19.00 6.96
C SER A 26 5.32 -18.08 7.60
N TYR A 27 5.23 -16.85 7.12
CA TYR A 27 4.26 -15.87 7.60
C TYR A 27 3.44 -15.34 6.42
N HIS A 28 2.13 -15.48 6.55
CA HIS A 28 1.15 -14.93 5.61
C HIS A 28 0.54 -13.68 6.26
N PRO A 29 0.97 -12.47 5.84
CA PRO A 29 0.49 -11.23 6.43
C PRO A 29 -1.01 -11.06 6.25
N THR A 30 -1.71 -10.81 7.34
CA THR A 30 -3.07 -10.25 7.32
C THR A 30 -2.95 -8.75 7.52
N TYR A 31 -2.70 -7.99 6.44
CA TYR A 31 -2.39 -6.55 6.57
C TYR A 31 -3.43 -5.73 7.36
N PRO A 32 -4.74 -6.02 7.27
CA PRO A 32 -5.76 -5.38 8.11
C PRO A 32 -5.58 -5.58 9.62
N SER A 33 -4.77 -6.53 10.12
CA SER A 33 -4.46 -6.68 11.55
C SER A 33 -3.09 -6.14 11.96
N ILE A 34 -2.22 -5.77 11.01
CA ILE A 34 -0.87 -5.28 11.32
C ILE A 34 -0.89 -3.82 11.81
N TYR A 35 -0.32 -3.55 12.98
CA TYR A 35 -0.09 -2.21 13.52
C TYR A 35 1.26 -1.64 13.10
N MET A 36 2.32 -2.45 13.13
CA MET A 36 3.68 -2.00 12.82
C MET A 36 4.53 -3.08 12.15
N ILE A 37 5.46 -2.64 11.32
CA ILE A 37 6.53 -3.47 10.74
C ILE A 37 7.86 -2.89 11.21
N ILE A 38 8.57 -3.64 12.05
CA ILE A 38 9.78 -3.20 12.76
C ILE A 38 10.99 -3.88 12.12
N ALA A 39 11.99 -3.11 11.71
CA ALA A 39 13.20 -3.64 11.10
C ALA A 39 14.17 -4.20 12.15
N LEU A 40 14.53 -5.47 12.03
CA LEU A 40 15.42 -6.16 12.97
C LEU A 40 16.85 -6.27 12.42
N LYS A 41 17.84 -6.15 13.30
CA LYS A 41 19.25 -6.43 12.99
C LYS A 41 19.55 -7.89 13.32
N ASN A 42 19.10 -8.81 12.46
CA ASN A 42 19.38 -10.22 12.63
C ASN A 42 19.59 -10.92 11.27
N ALA A 43 20.38 -11.99 11.27
CA ALA A 43 20.70 -12.74 10.05
C ALA A 43 19.49 -13.52 9.53
N ARG A 44 18.72 -14.17 10.42
CA ARG A 44 17.58 -15.04 10.10
C ARG A 44 16.26 -14.28 10.02
N PHE A 45 15.99 -13.39 10.97
CA PHE A 45 14.76 -12.60 11.05
C PHE A 45 15.05 -11.15 10.68
N LYS A 46 14.47 -10.65 9.59
CA LYS A 46 14.75 -9.30 9.09
C LYS A 46 13.73 -8.26 9.57
N ALA A 47 12.54 -8.71 9.98
CA ALA A 47 11.52 -7.83 10.53
C ALA A 47 10.79 -8.49 11.71
N ALA A 48 10.16 -7.66 12.54
CA ALA A 48 9.09 -8.05 13.44
C ALA A 48 7.79 -7.37 13.01
N ILE A 49 6.68 -8.06 13.23
CA ILE A 49 5.34 -7.57 12.93
C ILE A 49 4.59 -7.51 14.23
N LEU A 50 4.11 -6.31 14.56
CA LEU A 50 3.15 -6.11 15.63
C LEU A 50 1.77 -6.28 15.02
N ASP A 51 1.09 -7.37 15.37
CA ASP A 51 -0.20 -7.76 14.83
C ASP A 51 -1.24 -7.84 15.95
N ALA A 52 -2.45 -7.32 15.69
CA ALA A 52 -3.57 -7.31 16.63
C ALA A 52 -3.94 -8.70 17.17
N ASN A 53 -3.85 -9.73 16.32
CA ASN A 53 -4.33 -11.06 16.65
C ASN A 53 -3.23 -11.95 17.21
N GLN A 54 -2.01 -11.79 16.69
CA GLN A 54 -0.91 -12.70 16.98
C GLN A 54 0.13 -12.11 17.93
N GLY A 55 0.04 -10.81 18.22
CA GLY A 55 1.04 -10.04 18.95
C GLY A 55 2.31 -9.82 18.13
N LEU A 56 3.45 -9.81 18.81
CA LEU A 56 4.74 -9.52 18.18
C LEU A 56 5.43 -10.79 17.63
N ILE A 57 5.66 -10.83 16.33
CA ILE A 57 6.23 -11.99 15.61
C ILE A 57 7.45 -11.59 14.80
N ALA A 58 8.49 -12.43 14.80
CA ALA A 58 9.68 -12.27 13.97
C ALA A 58 9.51 -13.00 12.64
N VAL A 59 9.89 -12.35 11.54
CA VAL A 59 9.75 -12.90 10.18
C VAL A 59 11.05 -12.74 9.37
N PRO A 60 11.35 -13.66 8.43
CA PRO A 60 12.56 -13.60 7.63
C PRO A 60 12.53 -12.52 6.54
N GLN A 61 11.35 -12.00 6.19
CA GLN A 61 11.21 -10.96 5.17
C GLN A 61 11.60 -9.58 5.71
N THR A 62 12.22 -8.76 4.86
CA THR A 62 12.47 -7.34 5.15
C THR A 62 11.16 -6.54 5.12
N PRO A 63 11.09 -5.37 5.77
CA PRO A 63 9.90 -4.51 5.71
C PRO A 63 9.49 -4.16 4.26
N LYS A 64 10.46 -3.90 3.38
CA LYS A 64 10.20 -3.59 1.97
C LYS A 64 9.61 -4.78 1.20
N GLN A 65 10.06 -6.01 1.49
CA GLN A 65 9.49 -7.22 0.89
C GLN A 65 8.05 -7.45 1.36
N LEU A 66 7.75 -7.23 2.64
CA LEU A 66 6.39 -7.29 3.16
C LEU A 66 5.51 -6.25 2.45
N LEU A 67 5.90 -4.97 2.45
CA LEU A 67 5.12 -3.92 1.77
C LEU A 67 4.94 -4.15 0.27
N ARG A 68 5.91 -4.75 -0.43
CA ARG A 68 5.74 -5.19 -1.84
C ARG A 68 4.70 -6.29 -1.99
N LYS A 69 4.69 -7.29 -1.10
CA LYS A 69 3.68 -8.35 -1.13
C LYS A 69 2.28 -7.80 -0.91
N MET A 70 2.13 -6.76 -0.07
CA MET A 70 0.86 -6.04 0.09
C MET A 70 0.36 -5.52 -1.27
N VAL A 71 1.21 -4.81 -2.02
CA VAL A 71 0.88 -4.25 -3.35
C VAL A 71 0.52 -5.35 -4.37
N GLN A 72 1.10 -6.55 -4.27
CA GLN A 72 0.80 -7.66 -5.17
C GLN A 72 -0.51 -8.38 -4.85
N GLN A 73 -0.94 -8.39 -3.58
CA GLN A 73 -2.17 -9.06 -3.15
C GLN A 73 -3.44 -8.29 -3.50
N PHE A 74 -3.29 -7.07 -3.99
CA PHE A 74 -4.35 -6.10 -4.07
C PHE A 74 -4.24 -5.33 -5.39
N GLU A 75 -5.37 -5.08 -6.06
CA GLU A 75 -5.39 -4.34 -7.32
C GLU A 75 -5.07 -2.86 -7.04
N THR A 76 -3.78 -2.52 -7.16
CA THR A 76 -3.21 -1.27 -6.65
C THR A 76 -2.46 -0.52 -7.73
N MET A 77 -2.29 0.79 -7.50
CA MET A 77 -1.27 1.54 -8.23
C MET A 77 0.12 0.99 -7.92
N SER A 78 0.95 0.93 -8.94
CA SER A 78 2.36 0.55 -8.81
C SER A 78 3.10 1.49 -7.84
N GLN A 79 4.22 0.99 -7.29
CA GLN A 79 5.05 1.81 -6.40
C GLN A 79 5.56 3.09 -7.07
N TRP A 80 5.74 3.06 -8.39
CA TRP A 80 6.17 4.22 -9.16
C TRP A 80 5.05 5.27 -9.25
N GLU A 81 3.82 4.86 -9.57
CA GLU A 81 2.66 5.77 -9.63
C GLU A 81 2.39 6.43 -8.27
N MET A 82 2.40 5.65 -7.18
CA MET A 82 2.26 6.21 -5.83
C MET A 82 3.34 7.25 -5.52
N ARG A 83 4.58 7.01 -5.95
CA ARG A 83 5.68 7.96 -5.77
C ARG A 83 5.46 9.24 -6.58
N GLN A 84 4.98 9.16 -7.82
CA GLN A 84 4.70 10.35 -8.63
C GLN A 84 3.60 11.21 -8.00
N ILE A 85 2.53 10.58 -7.51
CA ILE A 85 1.45 11.27 -6.81
C ILE A 85 1.97 11.94 -5.54
N ALA A 86 2.81 11.26 -4.76
CA ALA A 86 3.43 11.81 -3.57
C ALA A 86 4.25 13.06 -3.88
N LEU A 87 5.11 13.00 -4.91
CA LEU A 87 5.91 14.14 -5.35
C LEU A 87 5.04 15.31 -5.82
N TYR A 88 3.98 15.04 -6.59
CA TYR A 88 3.01 16.04 -7.02
C TYR A 88 2.33 16.74 -5.82
N LYS A 89 2.04 15.99 -4.75
CA LYS A 89 1.51 16.53 -3.48
C LYS A 89 2.58 17.13 -2.55
N GLY A 90 3.82 17.29 -3.01
CA GLY A 90 4.92 17.87 -2.23
C GLY A 90 5.50 16.93 -1.16
N ILE A 91 5.13 15.65 -1.17
CA ILE A 91 5.63 14.63 -0.23
C ILE A 91 6.91 14.03 -0.82
N LYS A 92 8.05 14.66 -0.52
CA LYS A 92 9.36 14.25 -1.04
C LYS A 92 10.03 13.15 -0.21
N GLU A 93 9.71 13.08 1.07
CA GLU A 93 10.36 12.18 2.03
C GLU A 93 9.36 11.35 2.81
N TYR A 94 9.81 10.15 3.19
CA TYR A 94 9.04 9.18 3.96
C TYR A 94 7.65 8.96 3.32
N ILE A 95 7.66 8.63 2.03
CA ILE A 95 6.46 8.38 1.24
C ILE A 95 5.74 7.16 1.81
N PRO A 96 4.49 7.28 2.28
CA PRO A 96 3.73 6.17 2.82
C PRO A 96 3.28 5.21 1.72
N TYR A 97 3.10 3.95 2.09
CA TYR A 97 2.34 2.99 1.29
C TYR A 97 0.88 3.08 1.66
N VAL A 98 0.00 3.17 0.68
CA VAL A 98 -1.45 3.33 0.83
C VAL A 98 -2.18 2.28 0.00
N TYR A 99 -3.22 1.67 0.56
CA TYR A 99 -4.08 0.72 -0.14
C TYR A 99 -5.39 0.44 0.63
N GLY A 100 -6.55 0.55 -0.02
CA GLY A 100 -7.81 -0.06 0.49
C GLY A 100 -8.12 0.24 1.97
N GLY A 101 -7.96 1.50 2.41
CA GLY A 101 -8.09 1.93 3.80
C GLY A 101 -6.86 1.69 4.69
N LEU A 102 -5.88 0.90 4.25
CA LEU A 102 -4.60 0.67 4.91
C LEU A 102 -3.58 1.73 4.51
N SER A 103 -2.87 2.29 5.50
CA SER A 103 -1.69 3.09 5.19
C SER A 103 -0.55 2.86 6.17
N PHE A 104 0.61 2.50 5.61
CA PHE A 104 1.85 2.31 6.34
C PHE A 104 2.78 3.49 6.07
N SER A 105 3.00 4.29 7.09
CA SER A 105 3.95 5.40 7.04
C SER A 105 5.31 4.97 7.56
N PRO A 106 6.41 5.32 6.86
CA PRO A 106 7.74 5.07 7.37
C PRO A 106 8.08 6.03 8.51
N LEU A 107 8.77 5.50 9.51
CA LEU A 107 9.40 6.28 10.58
C LEU A 107 10.80 6.76 10.15
N LYS A 108 11.45 7.54 11.01
CA LYS A 108 12.84 7.96 10.80
C LYS A 108 13.73 6.73 10.68
N THR A 109 14.62 6.76 9.69
CA THR A 109 15.65 5.74 9.51
C THR A 109 16.61 5.78 10.69
N THR A 110 16.96 4.62 11.26
CA THR A 110 17.97 4.53 12.31
C THR A 110 19.36 4.74 11.74
N ALA A 111 20.36 4.97 12.59
CA ALA A 111 21.76 5.12 12.18
C ALA A 111 22.27 3.93 11.35
N ASP A 112 21.73 2.73 11.60
CA ASP A 112 22.06 1.50 10.87
C ASP A 112 21.33 1.39 9.50
N GLY A 113 20.67 2.45 9.02
CA GLY A 113 19.92 2.43 7.76
C GLY A 113 18.59 1.67 7.80
N ARG A 114 18.14 1.24 8.99
CA ARG A 114 16.90 0.47 9.15
C ARG A 114 15.69 1.38 9.32
N GLN A 115 14.55 1.02 8.74
CA GLN A 115 13.34 1.83 8.78
C GLN A 115 12.15 1.01 9.26
N ASN A 116 11.52 1.50 10.33
CA ASN A 116 10.28 0.96 10.87
C ASN A 116 9.09 1.61 10.17
N TRP A 117 7.96 0.92 10.13
CA TRP A 117 6.73 1.37 9.49
C TRP A 117 5.56 1.22 10.45
N ILE A 118 4.65 2.18 10.43
CA ILE A 118 3.49 2.24 11.32
C ILE A 118 2.20 2.40 10.52
N ALA A 119 1.17 1.64 10.91
CA ALA A 119 -0.18 1.79 10.39
C ALA A 119 -0.83 3.03 11.01
N THR A 120 -0.67 4.20 10.36
CA THR A 120 -1.17 5.48 10.88
C THR A 120 -2.69 5.58 11.07
N PRO A 121 -3.56 4.90 10.28
CA PRO A 121 -5.00 4.95 10.48
C PRO A 121 -5.41 4.33 11.81
N LYS A 122 -4.71 3.28 12.24
CA LYS A 122 -5.03 2.49 13.43
C LYS A 122 -4.57 3.11 14.74
N ILE A 123 -3.99 4.31 14.69
CA ILE A 123 -3.55 5.03 15.88
C ILE A 123 -4.79 5.68 16.50
N GLU A 124 -5.19 5.17 17.66
CA GLU A 124 -6.30 5.66 18.47
C GLU A 124 -5.87 6.81 19.39
N GLY A 125 -4.69 6.68 20.00
CA GLY A 125 -4.17 7.65 20.96
C GLY A 125 -2.67 7.90 20.82
N MET A 126 -2.25 9.12 21.17
CA MET A 126 -0.85 9.53 21.24
C MET A 126 -0.63 10.37 22.50
N GLN A 127 0.47 10.14 23.20
CA GLN A 127 0.89 10.95 24.35
C GLN A 127 2.41 11.03 24.38
N ASP A 128 2.95 12.20 24.69
CA ASP A 128 4.38 12.35 24.90
C ASP A 128 4.88 11.42 26.02
N HIS A 129 6.05 10.82 25.79
CA HIS A 129 6.74 10.06 26.82
C HIS A 129 7.51 11.02 27.73
N THR A 130 7.96 10.55 28.90
CA THR A 130 8.91 11.31 29.75
C THR A 130 10.23 11.63 29.04
N ASN A 131 10.53 10.93 27.95
CA ASN A 131 11.66 11.21 27.07
C ASN A 131 11.13 11.97 25.85
N LEU A 132 11.62 13.19 25.63
CA LEU A 132 11.19 14.09 24.56
C LEU A 132 11.36 13.54 23.14
N HIS A 133 12.16 12.48 22.97
CA HIS A 133 12.36 11.80 21.69
C HIS A 133 11.57 10.50 21.56
N GLN A 134 10.61 10.27 22.46
CA GLN A 134 9.74 9.11 22.47
C GLN A 134 8.29 9.53 22.66
N ILE A 135 7.40 8.71 22.10
CA ILE A 135 5.96 8.89 22.22
C ILE A 135 5.31 7.55 22.54
N LYS A 136 4.26 7.60 23.36
CA LYS A 136 3.35 6.48 23.59
C LYS A 136 2.26 6.50 22.54
N VAL A 137 2.06 5.37 21.88
CA VAL A 137 1.03 5.18 20.87
C VAL A 137 0.11 4.04 21.29
N TRP A 138 -1.18 4.29 21.24
CA TRP A 138 -2.21 3.26 21.42
C TRP A 138 -2.84 2.96 20.07
N PHE A 139 -2.97 1.67 19.78
CA PHE A 139 -3.62 1.19 18.57
C PHE A 139 -5.06 0.76 18.89
N GLU A 140 -5.93 0.92 17.89
CA GLU A 140 -7.31 0.46 17.96
C GLU A 140 -7.38 -1.00 18.44
N GLY A 141 -8.29 -1.31 19.35
CA GLY A 141 -8.48 -2.67 19.87
C GLY A 141 -7.48 -3.12 20.95
N GLU A 142 -6.44 -2.34 21.25
CA GLU A 142 -5.54 -2.55 22.40
C GLU A 142 -5.27 -1.24 23.19
N PRO A 143 -6.31 -0.58 23.75
CA PRO A 143 -6.17 0.73 24.40
C PRO A 143 -5.43 0.70 25.75
N SER A 144 -5.15 -0.48 26.32
CA SER A 144 -4.53 -0.61 27.64
C SER A 144 -3.00 -0.71 27.60
N VAL A 145 -2.39 -1.01 26.45
CA VAL A 145 -0.94 -1.24 26.35
C VAL A 145 -0.32 -0.30 25.31
N PRO A 146 0.32 0.80 25.73
CA PRO A 146 0.99 1.68 24.78
C PRO A 146 2.26 1.03 24.19
N VAL A 147 2.50 1.34 22.93
CA VAL A 147 3.79 1.12 22.27
C VAL A 147 4.61 2.41 22.35
N ILE A 148 5.80 2.33 22.92
CA ILE A 148 6.75 3.43 23.02
C ILE A 148 7.62 3.44 21.76
N ILE A 149 7.51 4.52 20.98
CA ILE A 149 8.18 4.67 19.69
C ILE A 149 9.19 5.80 19.78
N PRO A 150 10.44 5.64 19.29
CA PRO A 150 11.46 6.69 19.29
C PRO A 150 11.18 7.75 18.20
N THR A 151 10.14 8.56 18.42
CA THR A 151 9.73 9.67 17.57
C THR A 151 8.95 10.70 18.39
N THR A 152 8.59 11.81 17.77
CA THR A 152 7.81 12.90 18.36
C THR A 152 6.36 12.90 17.87
N GLN A 153 5.43 13.45 18.64
CA GLN A 153 4.03 13.62 18.24
C GLN A 153 3.87 14.37 16.91
N ASN A 154 4.55 15.51 16.75
CA ASN A 154 4.49 16.31 15.52
C ASN A 154 4.89 15.50 14.28
N PHE A 155 5.92 14.66 14.39
CA PHE A 155 6.35 13.80 13.28
C PHE A 155 5.27 12.78 12.91
N LEU A 156 4.66 12.09 13.88
CA LEU A 156 3.59 11.13 13.60
C LEU A 156 2.33 11.80 13.06
N PHE A 157 1.97 12.96 13.59
CA PHE A 157 0.85 13.76 13.07
C PHE A 157 1.03 14.10 11.59
N GLU A 158 2.22 14.60 11.22
CA GLU A 158 2.56 14.88 9.83
C GLU A 158 2.56 13.63 8.95
N ARG A 159 3.00 12.48 9.48
CA ARG A 159 2.92 11.20 8.75
C ARG A 159 1.46 10.78 8.51
N LYS A 160 0.60 10.86 9.52
CA LYS A 160 -0.84 10.54 9.43
C LYS A 160 -1.53 11.43 8.38
N LYS A 161 -1.25 12.73 8.40
CA LYS A 161 -1.77 13.69 7.40
C LYS A 161 -1.34 13.33 5.97
N LYS A 162 -0.05 13.05 5.75
CA LYS A 162 0.50 12.69 4.43
C LYS A 162 -0.05 11.36 3.91
N ALA A 163 -0.18 10.37 4.78
CA ALA A 163 -0.81 9.10 4.46
C ALA A 163 -2.28 9.29 4.06
N HIS A 164 -3.04 10.08 4.80
CA HIS A 164 -4.43 10.38 4.47
C HIS A 164 -4.59 11.08 3.12
N ILE A 165 -3.75 12.08 2.82
CA ILE A 165 -3.77 12.75 1.50
C ILE A 165 -3.54 11.74 0.38
N LEU A 166 -2.54 10.88 0.52
CA LEU A 166 -2.22 9.88 -0.50
C LEU A 166 -3.30 8.81 -0.63
N GLN A 167 -3.89 8.38 0.48
CA GLN A 167 -4.99 7.43 0.49
C GLN A 167 -6.18 7.96 -0.32
N ARG A 168 -6.58 9.22 -0.08
CA ARG A 168 -7.70 9.85 -0.81
C ARG A 168 -7.44 9.98 -2.31
N VAL A 169 -6.22 10.34 -2.70
CA VAL A 169 -5.88 10.40 -4.13
C VAL A 169 -5.89 8.99 -4.74
N HIS A 170 -5.38 8.00 -4.01
CA HIS A 170 -5.37 6.62 -4.46
C HIS A 170 -6.77 6.09 -4.71
N GLU A 171 -7.68 6.28 -3.75
CA GLU A 171 -9.10 5.92 -3.87
C GLU A 171 -9.75 6.63 -5.06
N SER A 172 -9.58 7.94 -5.19
CA SER A 172 -10.14 8.70 -6.30
C SER A 172 -9.64 8.24 -7.67
N VAL A 173 -8.35 7.91 -7.81
CA VAL A 173 -7.80 7.39 -9.08
C VAL A 173 -8.35 6.00 -9.39
N LEU A 174 -8.47 5.12 -8.40
CA LEU A 174 -9.06 3.80 -8.61
C LEU A 174 -10.55 3.90 -8.99
N GLU A 175 -11.31 4.76 -8.33
CA GLU A 175 -12.71 5.04 -8.68
C GLU A 175 -12.84 5.59 -10.11
N GLN A 176 -11.98 6.53 -10.50
CA GLN A 176 -11.94 7.06 -11.86
C GLN A 176 -11.59 5.98 -12.89
N ARG A 177 -10.64 5.09 -12.58
CA ARG A 177 -10.32 3.94 -13.44
C ARG A 177 -11.52 3.02 -13.56
N ALA A 178 -12.13 2.64 -12.45
CA ALA A 178 -13.30 1.76 -12.45
C ALA A 178 -14.46 2.37 -13.26
N MET A 179 -14.73 3.67 -13.10
CA MET A 179 -15.71 4.39 -13.91
C MET A 179 -15.33 4.40 -15.40
N ALA A 180 -14.08 4.71 -15.73
CA ALA A 180 -13.61 4.75 -17.11
C ALA A 180 -13.72 3.38 -17.81
N PHE A 181 -13.56 2.27 -17.08
CA PHE A 181 -13.71 0.91 -17.62
C PHE A 181 -15.14 0.37 -17.50
N SER A 182 -16.08 1.11 -16.91
CA SER A 182 -17.48 0.70 -16.82
C SER A 182 -18.19 0.84 -18.18
N THR A 183 -19.09 -0.08 -18.48
CA THR A 183 -19.97 -0.01 -19.67
C THR A 183 -20.81 1.26 -19.68
N ALA A 184 -21.23 1.74 -18.51
CA ALA A 184 -21.99 2.97 -18.34
C ALA A 184 -21.25 4.23 -18.84
N PHE A 185 -19.91 4.24 -18.82
CA PHE A 185 -19.11 5.33 -19.39
C PHE A 185 -18.60 5.01 -20.81
N GLN A 186 -18.20 3.76 -21.06
CA GLN A 186 -17.70 3.33 -22.35
C GLN A 186 -18.78 3.39 -23.44
N ASP A 187 -20.03 3.03 -23.16
CA ASP A 187 -21.08 3.03 -24.19
C ASP A 187 -21.41 4.46 -24.68
N PRO A 188 -21.64 5.46 -23.80
CA PRO A 188 -21.80 6.84 -24.25
C PRO A 188 -20.55 7.43 -24.89
N TYR A 189 -19.34 7.11 -24.38
CA TYR A 189 -18.09 7.61 -24.96
C TYR A 189 -17.83 7.03 -26.36
N GLN A 190 -18.09 5.73 -26.55
CA GLN A 190 -18.04 5.10 -27.86
C GLN A 190 -19.09 5.71 -28.78
N ARG A 191 -20.34 5.87 -28.33
CA ARG A 191 -21.39 6.57 -29.11
C ARG A 191 -20.99 7.99 -29.48
N TYR A 192 -20.41 8.77 -28.56
CA TYR A 192 -19.87 10.10 -28.84
C TYR A 192 -18.76 10.04 -29.88
N LYS A 193 -17.78 9.15 -29.71
CA LYS A 193 -16.67 8.94 -30.63
C LYS A 193 -17.17 8.58 -32.03
N TYR A 194 -18.13 7.66 -32.14
CA TYR A 194 -18.77 7.28 -33.41
C TYR A 194 -19.62 8.40 -33.99
N SER A 195 -20.33 9.19 -33.17
CA SER A 195 -21.09 10.37 -33.62
C SER A 195 -20.21 11.54 -34.08
N SER A 196 -18.93 11.53 -33.68
CA SER A 196 -17.94 12.54 -34.06
C SER A 196 -17.21 12.18 -35.38
N PHE A 197 -17.46 11.00 -35.96
CA PHE A 197 -17.02 10.68 -37.31
C PHE A 197 -17.89 11.45 -38.30
N ARG A 198 -17.25 12.18 -39.23
CA ARG A 198 -17.94 12.93 -40.30
C ARG A 198 -18.59 12.02 -41.35
N GLU A 199 -18.23 10.75 -41.37
CA GLU A 199 -18.77 9.74 -42.27
C GLU A 199 -19.63 8.76 -41.45
N ASP A 200 -20.67 8.20 -42.09
CA ASP A 200 -21.60 7.23 -41.49
C ASP A 200 -20.83 6.13 -40.73
N PRO A 201 -21.14 5.85 -39.45
CA PRO A 201 -20.51 4.77 -38.69
C PRO A 201 -20.53 3.41 -39.42
N LEU A 202 -21.53 3.16 -40.27
CA LEU A 202 -21.60 1.98 -41.13
C LEU A 202 -20.54 1.99 -42.25
N ALA A 203 -20.06 3.15 -42.68
CA ALA A 203 -19.00 3.27 -43.68
C ALA A 203 -17.64 2.82 -43.14
N LEU A 204 -17.30 3.16 -41.89
CA LEU A 204 -16.08 2.68 -41.24
C LEU A 204 -16.11 1.17 -41.04
N ASP A 205 -17.25 0.62 -40.59
CA ASP A 205 -17.39 -0.83 -40.39
C ASP A 205 -17.34 -1.61 -41.71
N LYS A 206 -17.98 -1.09 -42.76
CA LYS A 206 -17.86 -1.60 -44.13
C LYS A 206 -16.42 -1.54 -44.64
N PHE A 207 -15.70 -0.44 -44.40
CA PHE A 207 -14.30 -0.30 -44.78
C PHE A 207 -13.41 -1.33 -44.06
N LEU A 208 -13.57 -1.49 -42.74
CA LEU A 208 -12.77 -2.45 -41.96
C LEU A 208 -13.09 -3.90 -42.33
N THR A 209 -14.35 -4.21 -42.63
CA THR A 209 -14.76 -5.53 -43.08
C THR A 209 -14.23 -5.83 -44.47
N ARG A 210 -14.31 -4.87 -45.40
CA ARG A 210 -13.72 -4.99 -46.73
C ARG A 210 -12.20 -5.16 -46.67
N ALA A 211 -11.51 -4.36 -45.85
CA ALA A 211 -10.07 -4.46 -45.67
C ALA A 211 -9.67 -5.84 -45.10
N ARG A 212 -10.42 -6.37 -44.14
CA ARG A 212 -10.20 -7.72 -43.60
C ARG A 212 -10.48 -8.82 -44.62
N MET A 213 -11.54 -8.68 -45.43
CA MET A 213 -11.84 -9.61 -46.53
C MET A 213 -10.71 -9.58 -47.57
N GLN A 214 -10.29 -8.41 -48.04
CA GLN A 214 -9.17 -8.27 -48.98
C GLN A 214 -7.88 -8.90 -48.43
N LEU A 215 -7.57 -8.67 -47.14
CA LEU A 215 -6.42 -9.29 -46.50
C LEU A 215 -6.54 -10.82 -46.46
N ALA A 216 -7.71 -11.35 -46.10
CA ALA A 216 -7.97 -12.78 -46.06
C ALA A 216 -7.89 -13.44 -47.45
N PHE A 217 -8.42 -12.78 -48.49
CA PHE A 217 -8.31 -13.22 -49.89
C PHE A 217 -6.86 -13.19 -50.37
N SER A 218 -6.09 -12.15 -50.02
CA SER A 218 -4.67 -12.06 -50.35
C SER A 218 -3.83 -13.16 -49.68
N TYR A 219 -4.16 -13.54 -48.44
CA TYR A 219 -3.53 -14.67 -47.75
C TYR A 219 -3.91 -16.03 -48.34
N ALA A 220 -5.06 -16.11 -49.02
CA ALA A 220 -5.52 -17.30 -49.70
C ALA A 220 -5.14 -17.34 -51.18
N GLU A 221 -4.34 -16.38 -51.66
CA GLU A 221 -3.92 -16.21 -53.07
C GLU A 221 -5.09 -16.04 -54.06
N PHE A 222 -6.22 -15.48 -53.60
CA PHE A 222 -7.36 -15.13 -54.45
C PHE A 222 -7.50 -13.61 -54.59
N ASP A 223 -7.88 -13.15 -55.78
CA ASP A 223 -8.22 -11.74 -56.02
C ASP A 223 -9.62 -11.42 -55.51
N TYR A 224 -9.74 -10.36 -54.71
CA TYR A 224 -11.03 -9.87 -54.23
C TYR A 224 -11.69 -8.98 -55.29
N THR A 225 -12.76 -9.46 -55.91
CA THR A 225 -13.66 -8.69 -56.78
C THR A 225 -14.98 -8.39 -56.06
N GLU A 226 -15.47 -7.15 -56.16
CA GLU A 226 -16.72 -6.66 -55.54
C GLU A 226 -17.98 -7.38 -56.02
#